data_AF-A0A259FV42-F1
#
_entry.id   AF-A0A259FV42-F1
#
_cell.length_a   1.000
_cell.length_b   1.000
_cell.length_c   1.000
_cell.angle_alpha   90.00
_cell.angle_beta   90.00
_cell.angle_gamma   90.00
#
_symmetry.space_group_name_H-M   'P 1'
#
loop_
_entity.id
_entity.type
_entity.pdbx_description
1 polymer ?
#
loop_
_entity_poly.entity_id
_entity_poly.type
_entity_poly.pdbx_seq_one_letter_code
_entity_poly.pdbx_strand_id
1 'polypeptide(L)' 'MSVLTDYIHTFGRAMLERHGERVHKIALDAGFTCPNRDGSKGIGGCTFCNNKSFAPGARDQVPLA' A
#
# COMPACT_ATOMS: atom_id res chain seq x y z
N MET A 1 24.30 -4.28 -19.59
CA MET A 1 23.09 -5.02 -19.19
C MET A 1 22.09 -3.98 -18.71
N SER A 2 20.99 -3.77 -19.42
CA SER A 2 20.01 -2.74 -19.06
C SER A 2 19.18 -3.19 -17.86
N VAL A 3 18.92 -2.28 -16.92
CA VAL A 3 18.04 -2.49 -15.78
C VAL A 3 16.71 -1.78 -16.00
N LEU A 4 15.68 -2.18 -15.25
CA LEU A 4 14.33 -1.64 -15.39
C LEU A 4 14.29 -0.10 -15.32
N THR A 5 15.12 0.50 -14.46
CA THR A 5 15.22 1.96 -14.28
C THR A 5 15.80 2.72 -15.47
N ASP A 6 16.29 2.02 -16.50
CA ASP A 6 16.77 2.61 -17.76
C ASP A 6 15.60 2.93 -18.70
N TYR A 7 14.44 2.27 -18.52
CA TYR A 7 13.27 2.41 -19.40
C TYR A 7 12.05 3.02 -18.70
N ILE A 8 12.00 2.96 -17.37
CA ILE A 8 10.87 3.50 -16.61
C ILE A 8 11.31 4.40 -15.46
N HIS A 9 10.52 5.45 -15.23
CA HIS A 9 10.65 6.29 -14.05
C HIS A 9 10.06 5.55 -12.85
N THR A 10 10.94 4.95 -12.04
CA THR A 10 10.52 4.35 -10.77
C THR A 10 10.50 5.42 -9.67
N PHE A 11 9.56 5.29 -8.74
CA PHE A 11 9.52 6.16 -7.57
C PHE A 11 10.82 6.09 -6.75
N GLY A 12 11.42 4.89 -6.64
CA GLY A 12 12.71 4.72 -5.95
C GLY A 12 13.84 5.54 -6.58
N ARG A 13 13.91 5.58 -7.92
CA ARG A 13 14.88 6.42 -8.65
C ARG A 13 14.64 7.90 -8.38
N ALA A 14 13.39 8.36 -8.48
CA ALA A 14 13.04 9.75 -8.21
C ALA A 14 13.39 10.18 -6.77
N MET A 15 13.18 9.30 -5.80
CA MET A 15 13.56 9.57 -4.40
C MET A 15 15.07 9.61 -4.21
N LEU A 16 15.82 8.71 -4.85
CA LEU A 16 17.29 8.73 -4.81
C LEU A 16 17.85 10.02 -5.41
N GLU A 17 17.34 10.44 -6.57
CA GLU A 17 17.74 11.69 -7.22
C GLU A 17 17.44 12.92 -6.36
N ARG A 18 16.31 12.92 -5.65
CA ARG A 18 15.88 14.05 -4.79
C ARG A 18 16.69 14.14 -3.49
N HIS A 19 17.00 13.02 -2.85
CA HIS A 19 17.54 12.99 -1.49
C HIS A 19 19.04 12.65 -1.44
N GLY A 20 19.63 12.19 -2.55
CA GLY A 20 21.04 11.77 -2.59
C GLY A 20 21.31 10.43 -1.91
N GLU A 21 20.28 9.80 -1.35
CA GLU A 21 20.37 8.53 -0.62
C GLU A 21 19.15 7.64 -0.89
N ARG A 22 19.27 6.35 -0.56
CA ARG A 22 18.19 5.39 -0.75
C ARG A 22 17.08 5.65 0.27
N VAL A 23 15.90 6.00 -0.21
CA VAL A 23 14.70 6.16 0.62
C VAL A 23 13.94 4.84 0.72
N HIS A 24 13.62 4.43 1.95
CA HIS A 24 12.81 3.25 2.24
C HIS A 24 11.38 3.65 2.62
N LYS A 25 10.39 2.94 2.08
CA LYS A 25 8.98 3.09 2.46
C LYS A 25 8.73 2.31 3.75
N ILE A 26 8.24 3.00 4.78
CA ILE A 26 7.81 2.38 6.05
C ILE A 26 6.29 2.48 6.11
N ALA A 27 5.62 1.34 6.25
CA ALA A 27 4.19 1.33 6.52
C ALA A 27 3.96 1.77 7.98
N LEU A 28 3.08 2.75 8.18
CA LEU A 28 2.70 3.24 9.50
C LEU A 28 1.25 2.89 9.77
N ASP A 29 0.99 2.31 10.94
CA ASP A 29 -0.35 2.21 11.50
C ASP A 29 -0.59 3.46 12.36
N ALA A 30 -1.50 4.33 11.91
CA ALA A 30 -1.86 5.55 12.61
C ALA A 30 -3.09 5.38 13.52
N GLY A 31 -3.56 4.15 13.76
CA GLY A 31 -4.74 3.85 14.57
C GLY A 31 -6.06 4.22 13.90
N PHE A 32 -6.04 4.56 12.62
CA PHE A 32 -7.26 4.87 11.86
C PHE A 32 -8.04 3.59 11.52
N THR A 33 -9.36 3.70 11.57
CA THR A 33 -10.25 2.68 11.03
C THR A 33 -10.65 3.01 9.59
N CYS A 34 -11.02 1.99 8.81
CA CYS A 34 -11.59 2.19 7.48
C CYS A 34 -13.11 2.14 7.59
N PRO A 35 -13.83 3.20 7.18
CA PRO A 35 -15.28 3.28 7.35
C PRO A 35 -16.07 2.24 6.53
N ASN A 36 -15.42 1.65 5.51
CA ASN A 36 -15.97 0.55 4.71
C ASN A 36 -15.65 -0.84 5.32
N ARG A 37 -14.73 -0.89 6.30
CA ARG A 37 -14.39 -2.10 7.06
C ARG A 37 -15.15 -2.17 8.38
N ASP A 38 -15.30 -1.03 9.05
CA ASP A 38 -16.04 -0.95 10.32
C ASP A 38 -17.56 -0.83 10.15
N GLY A 39 -18.07 -0.68 8.92
CA GLY A 39 -19.50 -0.66 8.64
C GLY A 39 -20.15 0.73 8.67
N SER A 40 -19.43 1.78 9.08
CA SER A 40 -20.02 3.11 9.27
C SER A 40 -20.42 3.83 7.97
N LYS A 41 -19.78 3.50 6.84
CA LYS A 41 -20.12 4.03 5.50
C LYS A 41 -20.37 2.94 4.45
N GLY A 42 -20.00 1.70 4.72
CA GLY A 42 -20.19 0.56 3.83
C GLY A 42 -19.71 -0.73 4.47
N ILE A 43 -20.06 -1.86 3.87
CA ILE A 43 -19.69 -3.20 4.34
C ILE A 43 -18.86 -3.93 3.27
N GLY A 44 -17.98 -4.83 3.69
CA GLY A 44 -17.15 -5.64 2.78
C GLY A 44 -15.87 -4.98 2.26
N GLY A 45 -15.60 -3.71 2.59
CA GLY A 45 -14.43 -2.98 2.10
C GLY A 45 -14.60 -2.41 0.70
N CYS A 46 -13.57 -1.71 0.18
CA CYS A 46 -13.63 -1.16 -1.18
C CYS A 46 -13.29 -2.24 -2.21
N THR A 47 -13.98 -2.25 -3.36
CA THR A 47 -13.70 -3.17 -4.49
C THR A 47 -12.27 -3.06 -5.04
N PHE A 48 -11.64 -1.90 -4.89
CA PHE A 48 -10.26 -1.63 -5.30
C PHE A 48 -9.24 -1.82 -4.18
N CYS A 49 -9.67 -2.12 -2.94
CA CYS A 49 -8.76 -2.22 -1.81
C CYS A 49 -7.99 -3.54 -1.84
N ASN A 50 -6.65 -3.47 -1.84
CA ASN A 50 -5.78 -4.63 -1.67
C ASN A 50 -5.03 -4.54 -0.34
N ASN A 51 -5.67 -4.97 0.74
CA ASN A 51 -5.08 -4.97 2.08
C ASN A 51 -3.76 -5.76 2.16
N LYS A 52 -3.61 -6.83 1.37
CA LYS A 52 -2.40 -7.67 1.36
C LYS A 52 -1.17 -6.90 0.86
N SER A 53 -1.36 -5.86 0.04
CA SER A 53 -0.26 -5.04 -0.48
C SER A 53 0.40 -4.15 0.58
N PHE A 54 -0.29 -3.83 1.68
CA PHE A 54 0.24 -2.92 2.72
C PHE A 54 0.18 -3.49 4.14
N ALA A 55 -0.56 -4.58 4.37
CA ALA A 55 -0.63 -5.29 5.63
C ALA A 55 -0.59 -6.81 5.40
N PRO A 56 0.61 -7.40 5.18
CA PRO A 56 0.78 -8.83 4.88
C PRO A 56 0.28 -9.81 5.96
N GLY A 57 -0.04 -9.32 7.16
CA GLY A 57 -0.64 -10.09 8.27
C GLY A 57 -2.07 -9.69 8.60
N ALA A 58 -2.73 -8.88 7.77
CA ALA A 58 -4.13 -8.56 7.97
C ALA A 58 -5.00 -9.82 7.87
N ARG A 59 -5.96 -9.97 8.78
CA ARG A 59 -6.93 -11.08 8.75
C ARG A 59 -7.69 -11.03 7.43
N ASP A 60 -7.76 -12.16 6.73
CA ASP A 60 -8.64 -12.30 5.56
C ASP A 60 -10.09 -12.00 5.99
N GLN A 61 -10.84 -11.33 5.13
CA GLN A 61 -12.24 -11.06 5.39
C GLN A 61 -12.99 -12.39 5.44
N VAL A 62 -13.68 -12.65 6.56
CA VAL A 62 -14.68 -13.73 6.61
C VAL A 62 -15.72 -13.40 5.53
N PRO A 63 -16.05 -14.33 4.62
CA PRO A 63 -17.12 -14.10 3.66
C PRO A 63 -18.37 -13.67 4.42
N LEU A 64 -18.96 -12.55 4.01
CA LEU A 64 -20.31 -12.21 4.45
C LEU A 64 -21.21 -13.34 3.93
N ALA A 65 -21.73 -14.13 4.87
CA ALA A 65 -22.73 -15.15 4.59
C ALA A 65 -23.97 -14.52 3.93
#